data_AF-A0AAJ1RSB4-F1
#
_entry.id   AF-A0AAJ1RSB4-F1
#
_cell.length_a   1.000
_cell.length_b   1.000
_cell.length_c   1.000
_cell.angle_alpha   90.00
_cell.angle_beta   90.00
_cell.angle_gamma   90.00
#
_symmetry.space_group_name_H-M   'P 1'
#
loop_
_entity.id
_entity.type
_entity.pdbx_description
1 polymer ?
#
loop_
_entity_poly.entity_id
_entity_poly.type
_entity_poly.pdbx_seq_one_letter_code
_entity_poly.pdbx_strand_id
1 'polypeptide(L)'
;MDTLSTFMFPMLIIGIFYLLVFRPQQKKMKEHQNMVNNLAKGDEVVTAGGLIGKVTKVKADSNEIEVELAKDIRVNVVQATIADVRSKSKPAS
;
A
#
# COMPACT_ATOMS: atom_id res chain seq x y z
N MET A 1 37.66 -6.70 -31.72
CA MET A 1 36.45 -6.24 -31.02
C MET A 1 35.81 -7.48 -30.43
N ASP A 2 36.15 -7.78 -29.19
CA ASP A 2 35.87 -9.06 -28.56
C ASP A 2 34.37 -9.16 -28.27
N THR A 3 33.72 -10.19 -28.80
CA THR A 3 32.29 -10.48 -28.63
C THR A 3 31.87 -10.48 -27.15
N LEU A 4 32.78 -10.83 -26.25
CA LEU A 4 32.61 -10.75 -24.80
C LEU A 4 32.29 -9.32 -24.31
N SER A 5 32.98 -8.31 -24.85
CA SER A 5 32.75 -6.90 -24.53
C SER A 5 31.39 -6.40 -25.06
N THR A 6 30.95 -6.90 -26.21
CA THR A 6 29.66 -6.56 -26.82
C THR A 6 28.46 -7.10 -26.01
N PHE A 7 28.59 -8.25 -25.36
CA PHE A 7 27.53 -8.79 -24.49
C PHE A 7 27.60 -8.28 -23.04
N MET A 8 28.79 -7.89 -22.57
CA MET A 8 28.98 -7.37 -21.22
C MET A 8 28.29 -6.00 -21.01
N PHE A 9 28.42 -5.08 -21.98
CA PHE A 9 27.81 -3.75 -21.90
C PHE A 9 26.26 -3.75 -21.76
N PRO A 10 25.49 -4.45 -22.60
CA PRO A 10 24.03 -4.51 -22.45
C PRO A 10 23.60 -5.25 -21.18
N MET A 11 24.35 -6.27 -20.74
CA MET A 11 24.03 -6.99 -19.51
C MET A 11 24.21 -6.11 -18.26
N LEU A 12 25.22 -5.23 -18.26
CA LEU A 12 25.42 -4.22 -17.22
C LEU A 12 24.26 -3.21 -17.17
N ILE A 13 23.81 -2.72 -18.33
CA ILE A 13 22.67 -1.80 -18.44
C ILE A 13 21.40 -2.46 -17.91
N ILE A 14 21.10 -3.70 -18.31
CA ILE A 14 19.95 -4.46 -17.81
C ILE A 14 20.04 -4.64 -16.29
N GLY A 15 21.23 -4.95 -15.75
CA GLY A 15 21.46 -5.06 -14.31
C GLY A 15 21.14 -3.76 -13.56
N ILE A 16 21.57 -2.61 -14.09
CA ILE A 16 21.30 -1.29 -13.50
C ILE A 16 19.80 -0.95 -13.58
N PHE A 17 19.16 -1.13 -14.73
CA PHE A 17 17.71 -0.89 -14.88
C PHE A 17 16.87 -1.82 -14.01
N TYR A 18 17.24 -3.09 -13.91
CA TYR A 18 16.58 -4.05 -13.01
C TYR A 18 16.69 -3.57 -11.56
N LEU A 19 17.88 -3.16 -11.12
CA LEU A 19 18.09 -2.65 -9.77
C LEU A 19 17.31 -1.36 -9.52
N LEU A 20 17.24 -0.45 -10.50
CA LEU A 20 16.54 0.82 -10.39
C LEU A 20 15.01 0.70 -10.45
N VAL A 21 14.43 -0.28 -11.15
CA VAL A 21 12.96 -0.40 -11.29
C VAL A 21 12.39 -1.43 -10.32
N PHE A 22 12.99 -2.62 -10.23
CA PHE A 22 12.45 -3.72 -9.43
C PHE A 22 12.56 -3.44 -7.93
N ARG A 23 13.67 -2.83 -7.48
CA ARG A 23 13.88 -2.46 -6.07
C ARG A 23 12.86 -1.45 -5.55
N PRO A 24 12.59 -0.30 -6.20
CA PRO A 24 11.57 0.63 -5.71
C PRO A 24 10.15 0.06 -5.85
N GLN A 25 9.88 -0.79 -6.84
CA GLN A 25 8.56 -1.42 -6.96
C GLN A 25 8.27 -2.35 -5.78
N GLN A 26 9.23 -3.21 -5.40
CA GLN A 26 9.12 -4.02 -4.19
C GLN A 26 8.95 -3.18 -2.93
N LYS A 27 9.67 -2.04 -2.84
CA LYS A 27 9.56 -1.13 -1.69
C LYS A 27 8.15 -0.55 -1.58
N LYS A 28 7.58 -0.06 -2.70
CA LYS A 28 6.19 0.46 -2.74
C LYS A 28 5.17 -0.60 -2.38
N MET A 29 5.30 -1.82 -2.88
CA MET A 29 4.38 -2.92 -2.53
C MET A 29 4.46 -3.26 -1.03
N LYS A 30 5.67 -3.34 -0.47
CA LYS A 30 5.86 -3.58 0.96
C LYS A 30 5.31 -2.43 1.81
N GLU A 31 5.51 -1.19 1.40
CA GLU A 31 4.95 0.00 2.06
C GLU A 31 3.41 -0.03 2.05
N HIS A 32 2.79 -0.36 0.91
CA HIS A 32 1.34 -0.54 0.80
C HIS A 32 0.82 -1.65 1.70
N GLN A 33 1.46 -2.82 1.66
CA GLN A 33 1.11 -3.96 2.51
C GLN A 33 1.20 -3.59 3.99
N ASN A 34 2.25 -2.87 4.38
CA ASN A 34 2.43 -2.41 5.76
C ASN A 34 1.38 -1.35 6.15
N MET A 35 1.01 -0.45 5.25
CA MET A 35 -0.03 0.55 5.51
C MET A 35 -1.38 -0.12 5.78
N VAL A 36 -1.77 -1.03 4.88
CA VAL A 36 -2.98 -1.86 4.97
C VAL A 36 -2.96 -2.67 6.27
N ASN A 37 -1.89 -3.41 6.57
CA ASN A 37 -1.79 -4.26 7.76
C ASN A 37 -1.80 -3.48 9.08
N ASN A 38 -1.32 -2.23 9.09
CA ASN A 38 -1.29 -1.39 10.29
C ASN A 38 -2.54 -0.51 10.45
N LEU A 39 -3.65 -0.85 9.77
CA LEU A 39 -4.94 -0.20 9.99
C LEU A 39 -5.55 -0.65 11.31
N ALA A 40 -5.93 0.32 12.14
CA ALA A 40 -6.58 0.09 13.42
C ALA A 40 -7.99 0.71 13.44
N LYS A 41 -8.80 0.25 14.39
CA LYS A 41 -10.08 0.89 14.70
C LYS A 41 -9.82 2.33 15.13
N GLY A 42 -10.54 3.27 14.55
CA GLY A 42 -10.41 4.69 14.83
C GLY A 42 -9.57 5.46 13.80
N ASP A 43 -8.86 4.77 12.90
CA ASP A 43 -8.11 5.42 11.83
C ASP A 43 -9.05 6.08 10.82
N GLU A 44 -8.66 7.24 10.32
CA GLU A 44 -9.33 7.92 9.21
C GLU A 44 -8.65 7.53 7.90
N VAL A 45 -9.42 6.95 6.98
CA VAL A 45 -8.91 6.35 5.75
C VAL A 45 -9.57 6.97 4.52
N VAL A 46 -8.83 6.95 3.43
CA VAL A 46 -9.31 7.34 2.10
C VAL A 46 -9.37 6.09 1.23
N THR A 47 -10.55 5.78 0.72
CA THR A 47 -10.76 4.69 -0.23
C THR A 47 -10.31 5.08 -1.64
N ALA A 48 -10.06 4.11 -2.52
CA ALA A 48 -9.70 4.37 -3.92
C ALA A 48 -10.72 5.24 -4.69
N GLY A 49 -11.98 5.30 -4.26
CA GLY A 49 -13.01 6.17 -4.84
C GLY A 49 -12.99 7.62 -4.34
N GLY A 50 -12.04 7.99 -3.48
CA GLY A 50 -11.97 9.31 -2.86
C GLY A 50 -12.91 9.52 -1.67
N LEU A 51 -13.57 8.45 -1.20
CA LEU A 51 -14.41 8.51 0.00
C LEU A 51 -13.55 8.52 1.25
N ILE A 52 -13.87 9.41 2.17
CA ILE A 52 -13.20 9.58 3.45
C ILE A 52 -14.12 9.02 4.53
N GLY A 53 -13.58 8.20 5.42
CA GLY A 53 -14.34 7.67 6.54
C GLY A 53 -13.46 7.13 7.65
N LYS A 54 -14.11 6.74 8.76
CA LYS A 54 -13.44 6.24 9.95
C LYS A 54 -13.58 4.73 10.05
N VAL A 55 -12.47 4.03 10.32
CA VAL A 55 -12.48 2.58 10.53
C VAL A 55 -13.19 2.26 11.85
N THR A 56 -14.30 1.54 11.78
CA THR A 56 -15.05 1.10 12.96
C THR A 56 -14.68 -0.32 13.36
N LYS A 57 -14.37 -1.17 12.38
CA LYS A 57 -13.97 -2.57 12.59
C LYS A 57 -12.99 -3.03 11.52
N VAL A 58 -11.98 -3.79 11.93
CA VAL A 58 -11.05 -4.48 11.03
C VAL A 58 -11.35 -5.98 11.16
N LYS A 59 -11.71 -6.64 10.06
CA LYS A 59 -11.91 -8.10 10.03
C LYS A 59 -10.62 -8.75 9.52
N ALA A 60 -9.81 -9.26 10.45
CA ALA A 60 -8.51 -9.86 10.12
C ALA A 60 -8.63 -11.08 9.19
N ASP A 61 -9.73 -11.82 9.26
CA ASP A 61 -9.91 -13.08 8.53
C ASP A 61 -10.47 -12.91 7.11
N SER A 62 -10.94 -11.71 6.74
CA SER A 62 -11.71 -11.50 5.51
C SER A 62 -11.12 -10.45 4.56
N ASN A 63 -9.95 -9.88 4.87
CA ASN A 63 -9.36 -8.74 4.12
C ASN A 63 -10.33 -7.57 3.91
N GLU A 64 -11.32 -7.42 4.80
CA GLU A 64 -12.36 -6.41 4.78
C GLU A 64 -12.29 -5.56 6.03
N ILE A 65 -12.58 -4.27 5.87
CA ILE A 65 -12.75 -3.33 6.98
C ILE A 65 -14.10 -2.64 6.88
N GLU A 66 -14.69 -2.37 8.03
CA GLU A 66 -15.93 -1.62 8.15
C GLU A 66 -15.57 -0.14 8.36
N VAL A 67 -15.98 0.70 7.41
CA VAL A 67 -15.72 2.14 7.41
C VAL A 67 -17.05 2.87 7.57
N GLU A 68 -17.09 3.80 8.51
CA GLU A 68 -18.19 4.75 8.67
C GLU A 68 -17.92 5.99 7.82
N LEU A 69 -18.77 6.21 6.82
CA LEU A 69 -18.65 7.35 5.88
C LEU A 69 -19.47 8.56 6.33
N ALA A 70 -20.58 8.30 7.02
CA ALA A 70 -21.47 9.29 7.58
C ALA A 70 -22.20 8.67 8.77
N LYS A 71 -22.89 9.50 9.56
CA LYS A 71 -23.65 9.06 10.74
C LYS A 71 -24.59 7.92 10.36
N ASP A 72 -24.42 6.77 11.01
CA ASP A 72 -25.18 5.52 10.81
C ASP A 72 -24.96 4.82 9.44
N ILE A 73 -24.09 5.33 8.58
CA ILE A 73 -23.73 4.70 7.29
C ILE A 73 -22.38 3.98 7.43
N ARG A 74 -22.46 2.66 7.53
CA ARG A 74 -21.30 1.75 7.60
C ARG A 74 -21.24 0.90 6.34
N VAL A 75 -20.05 0.85 5.74
CA VAL A 75 -19.78 0.07 4.52
C VAL A 75 -18.59 -0.85 4.73
N ASN A 76 -18.64 -2.04 4.14
CA ASN A 76 -17.49 -2.94 4.10
C ASN A 76 -16.65 -2.59 2.86
N VAL A 77 -15.36 -2.35 3.08
CA VAL A 77 -14.40 -2.02 2.03
C VAL A 77 -13.26 -3.03 2.09
N VAL A 78 -12.75 -3.42 0.94
CA VAL A 78 -11.58 -4.29 0.87
C VAL A 78 -10.37 -3.51 1.36
N GLN A 79 -9.68 -4.03 2.38
CA GLN A 79 -8.54 -3.39 3.03
C GLN A 79 -7.44 -3.02 2.03
N ALA A 80 -7.21 -3.87 1.02
CA ALA A 80 -6.22 -3.65 -0.03
C ALA A 80 -6.53 -2.45 -0.95
N THR A 81 -7.78 -1.98 -0.98
CA THR A 81 -8.24 -0.84 -1.80
C THR A 81 -8.21 0.51 -1.07
N ILE A 82 -7.72 0.52 0.17
CA ILE A 82 -7.45 1.76 0.88
C ILE A 82 -6.27 2.45 0.21
N ALA A 83 -6.48 3.69 -0.21
CA ALA A 83 -5.49 4.48 -0.92
C ALA A 83 -4.54 5.19 0.04
N ASP A 84 -5.06 5.67 1.18
CA ASP A 84 -4.27 6.41 2.16
C ASP A 84 -4.89 6.37 3.56
N VAL A 85 -4.07 6.60 4.58
CA VAL A 85 -4.47 6.73 6.00
C VAL A 85 -4.15 8.14 6.47
N ARG A 86 -5.20 8.96 6.58
CA ARG A 86 -5.09 10.41 6.78
C ARG A 86 -4.79 10.79 8.23
N SER A 87 -5.38 10.04 9.16
CA SER A 87 -5.13 10.19 10.59
C SER A 87 -5.04 8.80 11.19
N LYS A 88 -3.80 8.37 11.48
CA LYS A 88 -3.58 7.28 12.44
C LYS A 88 -4.07 7.80 13.78
N SER A 89 -4.94 7.07 14.47
CA SER A 89 -5.19 7.40 15.87
C SER A 89 -3.82 7.35 16.58
N LYS A 90 -3.32 8.50 17.02
CA LYS A 90 -2.06 8.62 17.76
C LYS A 90 -1.99 7.46 18.77
N PRO A 91 -0.87 6.72 18.90
CA PRO A 91 -0.59 6.14 20.20
C PRO A 91 -0.56 7.34 21.16
N ALA A 92 -1.45 7.33 22.15
CA ALA A 92 -1.31 8.26 23.24
C ALA A 92 0.07 8.00 23.86
N SER A 93 0.96 8.99 23.70
CA SER A 93 2.26 9.20 24.35
C SER A 93 3.20 8.00 24.50
#